data_AF-A0A4Y2AMH1-F1
#
_entry.id   AF-A0A4Y2AMH1-F1
#
_cell.length_a   1.000
_cell.length_b   1.000
_cell.length_c   1.000
_cell.angle_alpha   90.00
_cell.angle_beta   90.00
_cell.angle_gamma   90.00
#
_symmetry.space_group_name_H-M   'P 1'
#
loop_
_entity.id
_entity.type
_entity.pdbx_description
1 polymer ?
#
loop_
_entity_poly.entity_id
_entity_poly.type
_entity_poly.pdbx_seq_one_letter_code
_entity_poly.pdbx_strand_id
1 'polypeptide(L)'
;MLKSSPFLYTSDLETVTSLCFRSFEGSNYEVRCAVSELLGIVMATTQQASHPTVGKNRLPTLEEVLNLMASGFLRGGIGFLKGSAGEMIKGGSSVSREIRVGVTHAYVVFIQKLGGSWLESNLNTILTHLLELVANPKAVPTHVDAVYSRKCINFILQSVLGRLLGEKAQASACKELVRIIIKHVNEDSSAESSSKDNSQDTALSQHVLVCSLQQLGSLICVLDTTASTIVCDPSAGIIESVVSVLVHSSSAARLAAAWCLRLITTAVPSQLTPLLERCSDRLDALKSSPEAIAGYSAALSALLGASRSTPLGIPQNRGK
;
A
#
# COMPACT_ATOMS: atom_id res chain seq x y z
N MET A 1 -30.03 -1.37 12.51
CA MET A 1 -29.78 -2.82 12.46
C MET A 1 -28.68 -3.24 13.45
N LEU A 2 -27.42 -2.79 13.33
CA LEU A 2 -26.33 -3.26 14.20
C LEU A 2 -26.50 -2.94 15.71
N LYS A 3 -27.07 -1.77 16.06
CA LYS A 3 -27.42 -1.45 17.46
C LYS A 3 -28.45 -2.42 18.07
N SER A 4 -29.22 -3.12 17.22
CA SER A 4 -30.29 -4.03 17.62
C SER A 4 -29.89 -5.51 17.48
N SER A 5 -28.66 -5.80 17.04
CA SER A 5 -28.19 -7.17 16.80
C SER A 5 -26.71 -7.34 17.18
N PRO A 6 -26.37 -7.32 18.49
CA PRO A 6 -24.98 -7.39 18.96
C PRO A 6 -24.21 -8.65 18.60
N PHE A 7 -24.93 -9.76 18.38
CA PHE A 7 -24.35 -11.05 18.00
C PHE A 7 -23.55 -10.98 16.68
N LEU A 8 -23.94 -10.09 15.75
CA LEU A 8 -23.30 -9.94 14.44
C LEU A 8 -21.85 -9.47 14.50
N TYR A 9 -21.48 -8.73 15.55
CA TYR A 9 -20.11 -8.25 15.78
C TYR A 9 -19.46 -8.87 17.03
N THR A 10 -20.07 -9.92 17.57
CA THR A 10 -19.53 -10.68 18.71
C THR A 10 -19.49 -12.18 18.36
N SER A 11 -20.50 -12.96 18.75
CA SER A 11 -20.49 -14.43 18.60
C SER A 11 -20.45 -14.93 17.16
N ASP A 12 -21.04 -14.17 16.23
CA ASP A 12 -21.28 -14.63 14.85
C ASP A 12 -20.39 -13.91 13.82
N LEU A 13 -19.41 -13.13 14.28
CA LEU A 13 -18.58 -12.28 13.42
C LEU A 13 -17.91 -13.07 12.29
N GLU A 14 -17.30 -14.22 12.60
CA GLU A 14 -16.63 -15.06 11.60
C GLU A 14 -17.62 -15.61 10.56
N THR A 15 -18.82 -16.01 11.01
CA THR A 15 -19.89 -16.51 10.15
C THR A 15 -20.37 -15.42 9.19
N VAL A 16 -20.66 -14.23 9.72
CA VAL A 16 -21.06 -13.05 8.92
C VAL A 16 -19.98 -12.70 7.91
N THR A 17 -18.73 -12.72 8.33
CA THR A 17 -17.57 -12.43 7.47
C THR A 17 -17.44 -13.43 6.32
N SER A 18 -17.56 -14.73 6.62
CA SER A 18 -17.51 -15.81 5.62
C SER A 18 -18.65 -15.70 4.60
N LEU A 19 -19.86 -15.38 5.07
CA LEU A 19 -21.02 -15.10 4.21
C LEU A 19 -20.77 -13.90 3.30
N CYS A 20 -20.22 -12.79 3.82
CA CYS A 20 -19.89 -11.62 3.00
C CYS A 20 -18.89 -11.97 1.89
N PHE A 21 -17.86 -12.77 2.18
CA PHE A 21 -16.88 -13.18 1.18
C PHE A 21 -17.51 -14.01 0.05
N ARG A 22 -18.40 -14.95 0.39
CA ARG A 22 -19.14 -15.75 -0.61
C ARG A 22 -20.05 -14.87 -1.46
N SER A 23 -20.72 -13.90 -0.85
CA SER A 23 -21.63 -13.00 -1.55
C SER A 23 -20.95 -12.07 -2.55
N PHE A 24 -19.61 -11.92 -2.52
CA PHE A 24 -18.90 -11.18 -3.55
C PHE A 24 -18.75 -11.96 -4.85
N GLU A 25 -18.68 -13.29 -4.79
CA GLU A 25 -18.43 -14.14 -5.95
C GLU A 25 -19.67 -14.24 -6.85
N GLY A 26 -19.49 -13.99 -8.15
CA GLY A 26 -20.55 -14.00 -9.16
C GLY A 26 -21.57 -12.85 -9.01
N SER A 27 -21.32 -11.90 -8.11
CA SER A 27 -22.24 -10.80 -7.84
C SER A 27 -22.08 -9.63 -8.80
N ASN A 28 -23.08 -8.74 -8.85
CA ASN A 28 -22.99 -7.50 -9.60
C ASN A 28 -22.32 -6.38 -8.76
N TYR A 29 -22.10 -5.21 -9.37
CA TYR A 29 -21.45 -4.08 -8.71
C TYR A 29 -22.19 -3.60 -7.45
N GLU A 30 -23.52 -3.44 -7.52
CA GLU A 30 -24.34 -2.93 -6.41
C GLU A 30 -24.30 -3.86 -5.20
N VAL A 31 -24.41 -5.17 -5.43
CA VAL A 31 -24.30 -6.18 -4.38
C VAL A 31 -22.92 -6.14 -3.72
N ARG A 32 -21.83 -6.03 -4.51
CA ARG A 32 -20.49 -5.86 -3.92
C ARG A 32 -20.40 -4.63 -3.04
N CYS A 33 -20.88 -3.48 -3.49
CA CYS A 33 -20.87 -2.26 -2.69
C CYS A 33 -21.65 -2.43 -1.38
N ALA A 34 -22.87 -2.95 -1.43
CA ALA A 34 -23.71 -3.15 -0.24
C ALA A 34 -23.10 -4.17 0.75
N VAL A 35 -22.55 -5.29 0.25
CA VAL A 35 -21.92 -6.31 1.10
C VAL A 35 -20.61 -5.81 1.70
N SER A 36 -19.81 -5.05 0.94
CA SER A 36 -18.60 -4.41 1.45
C SER A 36 -18.91 -3.36 2.51
N GLU A 37 -19.99 -2.60 2.34
CA GLU A 37 -20.47 -1.64 3.33
C GLU A 37 -20.88 -2.35 4.61
N LEU A 38 -21.69 -3.40 4.52
CA LEU A 38 -22.05 -4.24 5.67
C LEU A 38 -20.81 -4.76 6.39
N LEU A 39 -19.89 -5.41 5.66
CA LEU A 39 -18.68 -5.99 6.22
C LEU A 39 -17.82 -4.93 6.92
N GLY A 40 -17.55 -3.80 6.25
CA GLY A 40 -16.76 -2.72 6.81
C GLY A 40 -17.38 -2.10 8.07
N ILE A 41 -18.69 -1.87 8.08
CA ILE A 41 -19.40 -1.32 9.24
C ILE A 41 -19.43 -2.32 10.40
N VAL A 42 -19.65 -3.62 10.13
CA VAL A 42 -19.60 -4.67 11.17
C VAL A 42 -18.22 -4.68 11.82
N MET A 43 -17.15 -4.70 11.02
CA MET A 43 -15.77 -4.65 11.53
C MET A 43 -15.52 -3.38 12.35
N ALA A 44 -15.98 -2.21 11.90
CA ALA A 44 -15.79 -0.97 12.63
C ALA A 44 -16.57 -0.96 13.95
N THR A 45 -17.75 -1.57 13.98
CA THR A 45 -18.59 -1.68 15.18
C THR A 45 -17.88 -2.49 16.27
N THR A 46 -17.13 -3.53 15.91
CA THR A 46 -16.33 -4.30 16.88
C THR A 46 -15.32 -3.43 17.64
N GLN A 47 -14.78 -2.38 17.00
CA GLN A 47 -13.75 -1.50 17.55
C GLN A 47 -14.34 -0.27 18.27
N GLN A 48 -15.60 0.06 18.02
CA GLN A 48 -16.32 1.17 18.66
C GLN A 48 -17.19 0.73 19.84
N ALA A 49 -17.59 -0.54 19.88
CA ALA A 49 -18.42 -1.07 20.95
C ALA A 49 -17.63 -1.06 22.27
N SER A 50 -18.26 -0.56 23.33
CA SER A 50 -17.72 -0.59 24.69
C SER A 50 -18.69 -1.36 25.57
N HIS A 51 -18.49 -2.69 25.66
CA HIS A 51 -19.29 -3.54 26.55
C HIS A 51 -18.40 -4.54 27.29
N PRO A 52 -18.60 -4.73 28.61
CA PRO A 52 -17.93 -5.78 29.37
C PRO A 52 -18.42 -7.14 28.84
N THR A 53 -17.56 -7.85 28.13
CA THR A 53 -17.92 -9.09 27.45
C THR A 53 -16.88 -10.16 27.74
N VAL A 54 -17.32 -11.29 28.31
CA VAL A 54 -16.49 -12.44 28.68
C VAL A 54 -16.91 -13.66 27.85
N GLY A 55 -15.96 -14.50 27.45
CA GLY A 55 -16.23 -15.72 26.68
C GLY A 55 -16.52 -15.44 25.19
N LYS A 56 -17.45 -16.20 24.59
CA LYS A 56 -17.80 -16.11 23.15
C LYS A 56 -18.40 -14.77 22.70
N ASN A 57 -18.75 -13.91 23.66
CA ASN A 57 -19.28 -12.58 23.37
C ASN A 57 -18.19 -11.49 23.40
N ARG A 58 -16.91 -11.86 23.64
CA ARG A 58 -15.80 -10.88 23.69
C ARG A 58 -15.70 -10.11 22.38
N LEU A 59 -15.37 -8.82 22.48
CA LEU A 59 -15.02 -8.02 21.33
C LEU A 59 -13.66 -8.46 20.78
N PRO A 60 -13.52 -8.66 19.46
CA PRO A 60 -12.25 -9.01 18.85
C PRO A 60 -11.26 -7.85 18.92
N THR A 61 -9.98 -8.17 19.05
CA THR A 61 -8.91 -7.17 18.96
C THR A 61 -8.80 -6.63 17.52
N LEU A 62 -8.13 -5.48 17.37
CA LEU A 62 -7.86 -4.93 16.04
C LEU A 62 -7.09 -5.94 15.16
N GLU A 63 -6.12 -6.64 15.74
CA GLU A 63 -5.34 -7.67 15.03
C GLU A 63 -6.23 -8.82 14.55
N GLU A 64 -7.15 -9.31 15.38
CA GLU A 64 -8.10 -10.35 15.00
C GLU A 64 -9.00 -9.90 13.83
N VAL A 65 -9.51 -8.66 13.89
CA VAL A 65 -10.33 -8.06 12.80
C VAL A 65 -9.55 -7.93 11.50
N LEU A 66 -8.32 -7.41 11.58
CA LEU A 66 -7.45 -7.23 10.42
C LEU A 66 -7.08 -8.58 9.79
N ASN A 67 -6.83 -9.61 10.61
CA ASN A 67 -6.57 -10.98 10.18
C ASN A 67 -7.80 -11.62 9.51
N LEU A 68 -9.00 -11.39 10.04
CA LEU A 68 -10.25 -11.85 9.40
C LEU A 68 -10.41 -11.23 8.00
N MET A 69 -10.19 -9.92 7.87
CA MET A 69 -10.25 -9.26 6.58
C MET A 69 -9.15 -9.74 5.61
N ALA A 70 -7.93 -9.95 6.10
CA ALA A 70 -6.82 -10.48 5.32
C ALA A 70 -7.12 -11.89 4.81
N SER A 71 -7.83 -12.71 5.58
CA SER A 71 -8.24 -14.06 5.16
C SER A 71 -9.13 -14.02 3.91
N GLY A 72 -10.01 -13.02 3.78
CA GLY A 72 -10.81 -12.79 2.58
C GLY A 72 -9.94 -12.45 1.38
N PHE A 73 -9.01 -11.51 1.55
CA PHE A 73 -8.12 -11.06 0.47
C PHE A 73 -7.17 -12.18 -0.03
N LEU A 74 -6.60 -12.94 0.91
CA LEU A 74 -5.56 -13.94 0.64
C LEU A 74 -6.09 -15.34 0.33
N ARG A 75 -7.24 -15.72 0.89
CA ARG A 75 -7.77 -17.11 0.79
C ARG A 75 -9.15 -17.20 0.16
N GLY A 76 -9.87 -16.09 0.02
CA GLY A 76 -11.26 -16.08 -0.47
C GLY A 76 -12.27 -16.50 0.59
N GLY A 77 -11.88 -16.50 1.87
CA GLY A 77 -12.75 -16.73 3.02
C GLY A 77 -12.38 -17.91 3.92
N ILE A 78 -13.21 -18.11 4.95
CA ILE A 78 -13.00 -19.07 6.04
C ILE A 78 -14.06 -20.16 5.89
N GLY A 79 -13.69 -21.34 5.37
CA GLY A 79 -14.63 -22.45 5.24
C GLY A 79 -14.09 -23.68 4.52
N PHE A 80 -14.43 -24.85 5.09
CA PHE A 80 -14.09 -26.20 4.64
C PHE A 80 -14.68 -26.61 3.28
N LEU A 81 -15.69 -25.86 2.79
CA LEU A 81 -16.40 -26.14 1.54
C LEU A 81 -15.78 -25.47 0.29
N LYS A 82 -14.54 -24.99 0.38
CA LYS A 82 -13.72 -24.69 -0.81
C LYS A 82 -13.33 -25.97 -1.59
N GLY A 83 -13.86 -27.12 -1.18
CA GLY A 83 -13.84 -28.39 -1.89
C GLY A 83 -15.21 -28.72 -2.50
N SER A 84 -15.80 -27.84 -3.32
CA SER A 84 -16.55 -28.40 -4.44
C SER A 84 -15.56 -29.26 -5.21
N ALA A 85 -15.86 -30.55 -5.39
CA ALA A 85 -14.92 -31.61 -5.78
C ALA A 85 -14.12 -31.35 -7.08
N GLY A 86 -14.39 -30.27 -7.81
CA GLY A 86 -13.65 -29.83 -9.00
C GLY A 86 -12.45 -28.90 -8.76
N GLU A 87 -12.39 -28.11 -7.67
CA GLU A 87 -11.29 -27.15 -7.48
C GLU A 87 -10.03 -27.76 -6.85
N MET A 88 -10.17 -28.85 -6.09
CA MET A 88 -9.02 -29.55 -5.49
C MET A 88 -8.19 -30.33 -6.53
N ILE A 89 -8.72 -30.55 -7.74
CA ILE A 89 -8.09 -31.36 -8.79
C ILE A 89 -7.16 -30.50 -9.69
N LYS A 90 -7.29 -29.17 -9.67
CA LYS A 90 -6.32 -28.24 -10.26
C LYS A 90 -5.65 -27.48 -9.13
N GLY A 91 -4.41 -27.84 -8.77
CA GLY A 91 -3.63 -27.29 -7.65
C GLY A 91 -3.30 -25.79 -7.70
N GLY A 92 -4.30 -24.92 -7.87
CA GLY A 92 -4.16 -23.47 -7.90
C GLY A 92 -5.51 -22.79 -7.68
N SER A 93 -5.96 -22.68 -6.42
CA SER A 93 -7.14 -21.87 -6.11
C SER A 93 -6.76 -20.39 -5.90
N SER A 94 -6.49 -19.69 -7.00
CA SER A 94 -6.37 -18.22 -6.97
C SER A 94 -7.69 -17.62 -6.49
N VAL A 95 -7.63 -16.68 -5.55
CA VAL A 95 -8.82 -16.00 -5.03
C VAL A 95 -9.53 -15.23 -6.14
N SER A 96 -10.87 -15.33 -6.22
CA SER A 96 -11.66 -14.56 -7.19
C SER A 96 -11.36 -13.06 -7.06
N ARG A 97 -11.20 -12.41 -8.22
CA ARG A 97 -10.97 -10.96 -8.33
C ARG A 97 -12.07 -10.15 -7.67
N GLU A 98 -13.31 -10.64 -7.73
CA GLU A 98 -14.49 -10.00 -7.15
C GLU A 98 -14.44 -9.99 -5.64
N ILE A 99 -14.01 -11.09 -5.02
CA ILE A 99 -13.80 -11.18 -3.57
C ILE A 99 -12.74 -10.16 -3.15
N ARG A 100 -11.59 -10.10 -3.86
CA ARG A 100 -10.54 -9.11 -3.55
C ARG A 100 -11.05 -7.68 -3.65
N VAL A 101 -11.86 -7.35 -4.67
CA VAL A 101 -12.49 -6.01 -4.79
C VAL A 101 -13.46 -5.73 -3.65
N GLY A 102 -14.30 -6.69 -3.30
CA GLY A 102 -15.24 -6.57 -2.18
C GLY A 102 -14.53 -6.33 -0.85
N VAL A 103 -13.48 -7.12 -0.56
CA VAL A 103 -12.65 -6.96 0.64
C VAL A 103 -11.92 -5.61 0.63
N THR A 104 -11.40 -5.19 -0.53
CA THR A 104 -10.75 -3.88 -0.70
C THR A 104 -11.69 -2.74 -0.32
N HIS A 105 -12.94 -2.77 -0.81
CA HIS A 105 -13.92 -1.75 -0.48
C HIS A 105 -14.34 -1.82 1.00
N ALA A 106 -14.43 -3.02 1.57
CA ALA A 106 -14.70 -3.20 2.99
C ALA A 106 -13.61 -2.59 3.89
N TYR A 107 -12.32 -2.68 3.51
CA TYR A 107 -11.23 -1.98 4.24
C TYR A 107 -11.41 -0.47 4.24
N VAL A 108 -11.80 0.11 3.10
CA VAL A 108 -12.06 1.54 3.00
C VAL A 108 -13.22 1.93 3.91
N VAL A 109 -14.36 1.22 3.85
CA VAL A 109 -15.52 1.50 4.70
C VAL A 109 -15.18 1.32 6.19
N PHE A 110 -14.46 0.26 6.54
CA PHE A 110 -14.00 -0.02 7.91
C PHE A 110 -13.25 1.18 8.50
N ILE A 111 -12.23 1.66 7.79
CA ILE A 111 -11.38 2.77 8.26
C ILE A 111 -12.15 4.10 8.24
N GLN A 112 -12.94 4.36 7.20
CA GLN A 112 -13.78 5.56 7.11
C GLN A 112 -14.79 5.63 8.25
N LYS A 113 -15.36 4.49 8.66
CA LYS A 113 -16.33 4.42 9.75
C LYS A 113 -15.70 4.69 11.12
N LEU A 114 -14.42 4.36 11.30
CA LEU A 114 -13.65 4.66 12.51
C LEU A 114 -13.14 6.11 12.55
N GLY A 115 -12.92 6.71 11.39
CA GLY A 115 -12.59 8.13 11.24
C GLY A 115 -11.09 8.45 11.28
N GLY A 116 -10.76 9.69 10.90
CA GLY A 116 -9.37 10.12 10.71
C GLY A 116 -8.53 10.15 11.98
N SER A 117 -9.11 10.57 13.11
CA SER A 117 -8.41 10.60 14.41
C SER A 117 -8.03 9.19 14.90
N TRP A 118 -8.93 8.23 14.71
CA TRP A 118 -8.64 6.82 15.00
C TRP A 118 -7.54 6.29 14.08
N LEU A 119 -7.61 6.60 12.78
CA LEU A 119 -6.58 6.19 11.82
C LEU A 119 -5.21 6.78 12.17
N GLU A 120 -5.13 8.05 12.56
CA GLU A 120 -3.87 8.69 12.99
C GLU A 120 -3.25 7.95 14.18
N SER A 121 -4.07 7.51 15.13
CA SER A 121 -3.62 6.77 16.32
C SER A 121 -3.15 5.35 16.02
N ASN A 122 -3.64 4.75 14.94
CA ASN A 122 -3.38 3.37 14.53
C ASN A 122 -2.60 3.28 13.20
N LEU A 123 -1.96 4.38 12.79
CA LEU A 123 -1.42 4.56 11.45
C LEU A 123 -0.38 3.50 11.07
N ASN A 124 0.61 3.26 11.94
CA ASN A 124 1.65 2.27 11.70
C ASN A 124 1.07 0.86 11.57
N THR A 125 0.14 0.48 12.46
CA THR A 125 -0.52 -0.83 12.44
C THR A 125 -1.28 -1.05 11.12
N ILE A 126 -2.10 -0.09 10.71
CA ILE A 126 -2.89 -0.19 9.47
C ILE A 126 -1.98 -0.22 8.24
N LEU A 127 -0.97 0.64 8.20
CA LEU A 127 -0.05 0.72 7.06
C LEU A 127 0.76 -0.58 6.91
N THR A 128 1.32 -1.09 8.01
CA THR A 128 2.08 -2.34 8.02
C THR A 128 1.19 -3.51 7.57
N HIS A 129 0.01 -3.64 8.17
CA HIS A 129 -0.97 -4.69 7.82
C HIS A 129 -1.31 -4.69 6.33
N LEU A 130 -1.65 -3.53 5.76
CA LEU A 130 -2.05 -3.44 4.35
C LEU A 130 -0.90 -3.76 3.40
N LEU A 131 0.33 -3.39 3.75
CA LEU A 131 1.51 -3.70 2.94
C LEU A 131 1.92 -5.17 3.06
N GLU A 132 1.73 -5.81 4.22
CA GLU A 132 1.96 -7.25 4.39
C GLU A 132 1.04 -8.10 3.50
N LEU A 133 -0.15 -7.59 3.12
CA LEU A 133 -1.01 -8.28 2.17
C LEU A 133 -0.34 -8.49 0.80
N VAL A 134 0.43 -7.52 0.30
CA VAL A 134 1.16 -7.66 -0.98
C VAL A 134 2.50 -8.34 -0.84
N ALA A 135 3.06 -8.40 0.37
CA ALA A 135 4.22 -9.23 0.69
C ALA A 135 3.86 -10.73 0.74
N ASN A 136 2.57 -11.08 0.86
CA ASN A 136 2.15 -12.46 0.95
C ASN A 136 2.18 -13.19 -0.41
N PRO A 137 2.86 -14.34 -0.55
CA PRO A 137 2.90 -15.10 -1.80
C PRO A 137 1.51 -15.45 -2.36
N LYS A 138 0.50 -15.65 -1.50
CA LYS A 138 -0.88 -15.96 -1.91
C LYS A 138 -1.57 -14.78 -2.59
N ALA A 139 -1.13 -13.56 -2.33
CA ALA A 139 -1.62 -12.37 -3.01
C ALA A 139 -1.03 -12.23 -4.42
N VAL A 140 0.13 -12.83 -4.69
CA VAL A 140 0.93 -12.57 -5.90
C VAL A 140 1.41 -13.85 -6.61
N PRO A 141 0.57 -14.88 -6.81
CA PRO A 141 1.01 -16.13 -7.45
C PRO A 141 1.45 -15.94 -8.91
N THR A 142 0.98 -14.88 -9.57
CA THR A 142 1.42 -14.49 -10.91
C THR A 142 1.71 -12.99 -10.96
N HIS A 143 2.43 -12.53 -11.98
CA HIS A 143 2.65 -11.10 -12.20
C HIS A 143 1.33 -10.30 -12.34
N VAL A 144 0.31 -10.90 -12.97
CA VAL A 144 -1.01 -10.26 -13.12
C VAL A 144 -1.66 -10.06 -11.75
N ASP A 145 -1.58 -11.07 -10.89
CA ASP A 145 -2.11 -10.98 -9.53
C ASP A 145 -1.31 -9.99 -8.68
N ALA A 146 0.01 -9.88 -8.89
CA ALA A 146 0.84 -8.87 -8.25
C ALA A 146 0.43 -7.44 -8.61
N VAL A 147 0.18 -7.16 -9.90
CA VAL A 147 -0.33 -5.85 -10.34
C VAL A 147 -1.71 -5.59 -9.74
N TYR A 148 -2.59 -6.59 -9.73
CA TYR A 148 -3.94 -6.46 -9.21
C TYR A 148 -3.95 -6.18 -7.70
N SER A 149 -3.19 -6.95 -6.91
CA SER A 149 -3.07 -6.78 -5.46
C SER A 149 -2.51 -5.42 -5.10
N ARG A 150 -1.46 -4.95 -5.80
CA ARG A 150 -0.93 -3.59 -5.60
C ARG A 150 -1.99 -2.51 -5.88
N LYS A 151 -2.81 -2.67 -6.92
CA LYS A 151 -3.92 -1.74 -7.19
C LYS A 151 -4.95 -1.71 -6.06
N CYS A 152 -5.31 -2.88 -5.52
CA CYS A 152 -6.20 -2.96 -4.36
C CYS A 152 -5.63 -2.22 -3.14
N ILE A 153 -4.38 -2.52 -2.78
CA ILE A 153 -3.73 -1.90 -1.61
C ILE A 153 -3.58 -0.39 -1.78
N ASN A 154 -3.10 0.08 -2.93
CA ASN A 154 -3.00 1.51 -3.21
C ASN A 154 -4.37 2.20 -3.22
N PHE A 155 -5.43 1.52 -3.69
CA PHE A 155 -6.77 2.08 -3.62
C PHE A 155 -7.22 2.29 -2.17
N ILE A 156 -6.94 1.34 -1.28
CA ILE A 156 -7.23 1.49 0.16
C ILE A 156 -6.43 2.67 0.72
N LEU A 157 -5.10 2.63 0.57
CA LEU A 157 -4.19 3.64 1.10
C LEU A 157 -4.54 5.04 0.59
N GLN A 158 -4.81 5.22 -0.69
CA GLN A 158 -5.20 6.51 -1.25
C GLN A 158 -6.56 6.99 -0.73
N SER A 159 -7.52 6.08 -0.55
CA SER A 159 -8.85 6.42 -0.07
C SER A 159 -8.86 6.83 1.40
N VAL A 160 -7.93 6.30 2.21
CA VAL A 160 -7.88 6.57 3.65
C VAL A 160 -6.82 7.62 4.00
N LEU A 161 -5.60 7.49 3.52
CA LEU A 161 -4.52 8.43 3.86
C LEU A 161 -4.70 9.76 3.14
N GLY A 162 -5.06 9.74 1.84
CA GLY A 162 -5.18 10.97 1.04
C GLY A 162 -6.47 11.75 1.27
N ARG A 163 -7.55 11.11 1.75
CA ARG A 163 -8.88 11.76 1.89
C ARG A 163 -9.38 11.88 3.31
N LEU A 164 -8.98 10.98 4.22
CA LEU A 164 -9.49 10.96 5.60
C LEU A 164 -8.57 11.68 6.59
N LEU A 165 -7.26 11.70 6.32
CA LEU A 165 -6.27 12.38 7.16
C LEU A 165 -6.15 13.86 6.78
N GLY A 166 -6.02 14.72 7.79
CA GLY A 166 -5.60 16.11 7.60
C GLY A 166 -4.10 16.24 7.31
N GLU A 167 -3.66 17.40 6.84
CA GLU A 167 -2.28 17.65 6.36
C GLU A 167 -1.19 17.20 7.33
N LYS A 168 -1.33 17.50 8.63
CA LYS A 168 -0.38 17.07 9.66
C LYS A 168 -0.25 15.55 9.76
N ALA A 169 -1.38 14.84 9.72
CA ALA A 169 -1.40 13.39 9.79
C ALA A 169 -0.92 12.74 8.48
N GLN A 170 -1.17 13.37 7.33
CA GLN A 170 -0.59 12.97 6.04
C GLN A 170 0.93 13.11 6.03
N ALA A 171 1.47 14.18 6.60
CA ALA A 171 2.92 14.35 6.78
C ALA A 171 3.50 13.25 7.69
N SER A 172 2.80 12.89 8.78
CA SER A 172 3.18 11.74 9.62
C SER A 172 3.19 10.42 8.84
N ALA A 173 2.17 10.19 7.99
CA ALA A 173 2.09 9.02 7.11
C ALA A 173 3.24 8.97 6.09
N CYS A 174 3.69 10.11 5.56
CA CYS A 174 4.88 10.17 4.72
C CYS A 174 6.14 9.71 5.47
N LYS A 175 6.33 10.17 6.72
CA LYS A 175 7.47 9.73 7.56
C LYS A 175 7.41 8.23 7.84
N GLU A 176 6.22 7.68 8.05
CA GLU A 176 6.05 6.24 8.27
C GLU A 176 6.34 5.40 7.02
N LEU A 177 5.85 5.84 5.86
CA LEU A 177 6.18 5.21 4.57
C LEU A 177 7.69 5.23 4.31
N VAL A 178 8.37 6.32 4.63
CA VAL A 178 9.84 6.42 4.53
C VAL A 178 10.53 5.38 5.41
N ARG A 179 10.09 5.20 6.66
CA ARG A 179 10.66 4.16 7.56
C ARG A 179 10.50 2.76 6.96
N ILE A 180 9.34 2.46 6.39
CA ILE A 180 9.07 1.17 5.74
C ILE A 180 9.93 0.98 4.49
N ILE A 181 10.12 2.02 3.68
CA ILE A 181 11.00 1.98 2.50
C ILE A 181 12.44 1.68 2.93
N ILE A 182 12.98 2.42 3.89
CA ILE A 182 14.35 2.20 4.40
C ILE A 182 14.53 0.78 4.91
N LYS A 183 13.55 0.28 5.68
CA LYS A 183 13.57 -1.10 6.21
C LYS A 183 13.73 -2.12 5.08
N HIS A 184 12.87 -2.07 4.06
CA HIS A 184 12.89 -3.06 2.98
C HIS A 184 14.08 -2.91 2.01
N VAL A 185 14.61 -1.69 1.83
CA VAL A 185 15.86 -1.49 1.06
C VAL A 185 17.05 -2.13 1.79
N ASN A 186 17.14 -1.98 3.10
CA ASN A 186 18.23 -2.56 3.89
C ASN A 186 18.15 -4.09 3.94
N GLU A 187 16.94 -4.65 4.03
CA GLU A 187 16.71 -6.10 3.94
C GLU A 187 17.21 -6.67 2.62
N ASP A 188 16.95 -5.99 1.48
CA ASP A 188 17.46 -6.44 0.17
C ASP A 188 18.99 -6.43 0.11
N SER A 189 19.62 -5.34 0.57
CA SER A 189 21.09 -5.21 0.56
C SER A 189 21.81 -6.26 1.40
N SER A 190 21.18 -6.74 2.48
CA SER A 190 21.74 -7.81 3.31
C SER A 190 21.48 -9.20 2.74
N ALA A 191 20.39 -9.39 1.99
CA ALA A 191 20.05 -10.63 1.32
C ALA A 191 21.04 -11.00 0.20
N GLU A 192 21.62 -10.02 -0.50
CA GLU A 192 22.65 -10.26 -1.55
C GLU A 192 23.90 -10.99 -1.04
N SER A 193 24.13 -11.02 0.29
CA SER A 193 25.26 -11.70 0.93
C SER A 193 24.97 -13.11 1.43
N SER A 194 23.71 -13.59 1.33
CA SER A 194 23.27 -14.88 1.88
C SER A 194 22.46 -15.73 0.90
N SER A 195 22.50 -17.04 1.09
CA SER A 195 22.13 -18.14 0.18
C SER A 195 20.75 -18.12 -0.52
N LYS A 196 20.63 -18.97 -1.57
CA LYS A 196 19.51 -19.18 -2.52
C LYS A 196 18.06 -19.20 -1.98
N ASP A 197 17.82 -19.47 -0.70
CA ASP A 197 16.47 -19.44 -0.09
C ASP A 197 15.88 -18.02 0.02
N ASN A 198 16.72 -16.98 0.05
CA ASN A 198 16.29 -15.59 0.22
C ASN A 198 15.70 -14.95 -1.06
N SER A 199 15.78 -15.64 -2.20
CA SER A 199 15.38 -15.09 -3.50
C SER A 199 13.87 -14.83 -3.61
N GLN A 200 13.05 -15.63 -2.94
CA GLN A 200 11.60 -15.48 -2.97
C GLN A 200 11.12 -14.33 -2.08
N ASP A 201 11.73 -14.13 -0.92
CA ASP A 201 11.40 -13.03 -0.01
C ASP A 201 11.83 -11.68 -0.59
N THR A 202 13.01 -11.61 -1.23
CA THR A 202 13.43 -10.44 -2.03
C THR A 202 12.46 -10.15 -3.20
N ALA A 203 11.93 -11.19 -3.85
CA ALA A 203 10.96 -11.00 -4.92
C ALA A 203 9.59 -10.50 -4.43
N LEU A 204 9.28 -10.63 -3.15
CA LEU A 204 8.03 -10.16 -2.56
C LEU A 204 8.19 -8.76 -1.94
N SER A 205 9.36 -8.45 -1.37
CA SER A 205 9.68 -7.13 -0.80
C SER A 205 9.55 -5.99 -1.81
N GLN A 206 9.83 -6.24 -3.10
CA GLN A 206 9.63 -5.26 -4.17
C GLN A 206 8.17 -4.76 -4.26
N HIS A 207 7.18 -5.60 -3.93
CA HIS A 207 5.78 -5.20 -4.00
C HIS A 207 5.40 -4.22 -2.89
N VAL A 208 5.99 -4.40 -1.70
CA VAL A 208 5.88 -3.44 -0.60
C VAL A 208 6.51 -2.11 -1.00
N LEU A 209 7.73 -2.12 -1.53
CA LEU A 209 8.40 -0.91 -1.99
C LEU A 209 7.58 -0.16 -3.05
N VAL A 210 7.02 -0.87 -4.04
CA VAL A 210 6.20 -0.24 -5.06
C VAL A 210 4.95 0.43 -4.47
N CYS A 211 4.20 -0.26 -3.60
CA CYS A 211 3.03 0.34 -2.96
C CYS A 211 3.42 1.53 -2.08
N SER A 212 4.48 1.42 -1.28
CA SER A 212 4.93 2.48 -0.39
C SER A 212 5.38 3.74 -1.15
N LEU A 213 6.16 3.58 -2.23
CA LEU A 213 6.59 4.68 -3.09
C LEU A 213 5.42 5.32 -3.84
N GLN A 214 4.48 4.50 -4.32
CA GLN A 214 3.29 4.99 -4.99
C GLN A 214 2.40 5.80 -4.04
N GLN A 215 2.24 5.33 -2.81
CA GLN A 215 1.48 6.06 -1.81
C GLN A 215 2.20 7.32 -1.32
N LEU A 216 3.52 7.27 -1.13
CA LEU A 216 4.32 8.43 -0.72
C LEU A 216 4.21 9.56 -1.74
N GLY A 217 4.42 9.26 -3.03
CA GLY A 217 4.26 10.25 -4.10
C GLY A 217 2.83 10.80 -4.17
N SER A 218 1.82 9.95 -4.02
CA SER A 218 0.42 10.39 -4.04
C SER A 218 0.08 11.32 -2.88
N LEU A 219 0.56 11.04 -1.66
CA LEU A 219 0.39 11.92 -0.51
C LEU A 219 1.09 13.26 -0.69
N ILE A 220 2.29 13.25 -1.26
CA ILE A 220 3.03 14.50 -1.55
C ILE A 220 2.26 15.35 -2.57
N CYS A 221 1.63 14.74 -3.57
CA CYS A 221 0.72 15.48 -4.47
C CYS A 221 -0.55 15.97 -3.78
N VAL A 222 -1.10 15.25 -2.81
CA VAL A 222 -2.29 15.71 -2.05
C VAL A 222 -1.93 16.89 -1.15
N LEU A 223 -0.76 16.86 -0.51
CA LEU A 223 -0.23 17.97 0.29
C LEU A 223 0.15 19.18 -0.56
N ASP A 224 0.46 18.96 -1.84
CA ASP A 224 0.84 19.97 -2.82
C ASP A 224 1.94 20.91 -2.27
N THR A 225 1.79 22.22 -2.37
CA THR A 225 2.81 23.18 -1.92
C THR A 225 3.18 23.05 -0.43
N THR A 226 2.27 22.54 0.42
CA THR A 226 2.56 22.35 1.86
C THR A 226 3.57 21.22 2.10
N ALA A 227 3.72 20.31 1.12
CA ALA A 227 4.71 19.23 1.16
C ALA A 227 6.15 19.75 1.20
N SER A 228 6.40 21.00 0.77
CA SER A 228 7.74 21.59 0.83
C SER A 228 8.35 21.54 2.24
N THR A 229 7.54 21.64 3.29
CA THR A 229 8.02 21.60 4.68
C THR A 229 8.60 20.24 5.06
N ILE A 230 7.98 19.15 4.63
CA ILE A 230 8.41 17.79 4.94
C ILE A 230 9.44 17.25 3.94
N VAL A 231 9.34 17.65 2.67
CA VAL A 231 10.28 17.22 1.62
C VAL A 231 11.66 17.84 1.84
N CYS A 232 11.72 19.11 2.27
CA CYS A 232 12.97 19.80 2.55
C CYS A 232 13.51 19.54 3.96
N ASP A 233 12.76 18.86 4.84
CA ASP A 233 13.19 18.48 6.19
C ASP A 233 14.19 17.31 6.10
N PRO A 234 15.49 17.51 6.38
CA PRO A 234 16.49 16.43 6.29
C PRO A 234 16.21 15.28 7.25
N SER A 235 15.53 15.55 8.38
CA SER A 235 15.17 14.52 9.37
C SER A 235 14.06 13.61 8.87
N ALA A 236 13.24 14.06 7.91
CA ALA A 236 12.22 13.23 7.28
C ALA A 236 12.80 12.26 6.25
N GLY A 237 13.96 12.57 5.66
CA GLY A 237 14.69 11.67 4.77
C GLY A 237 13.94 11.23 3.50
N ILE A 238 12.91 11.96 3.07
CA ILE A 238 12.05 11.55 1.94
C ILE A 238 12.86 11.35 0.66
N ILE A 239 13.60 12.37 0.23
CA ILE A 239 14.36 12.32 -1.03
C ILE A 239 15.43 11.23 -0.96
N GLU A 240 16.19 11.17 0.13
CA GLU A 240 17.26 10.18 0.31
C GLU A 240 16.73 8.74 0.21
N SER A 241 15.59 8.48 0.85
CA SER A 241 14.97 7.16 0.87
C SER A 241 14.37 6.75 -0.48
N VAL A 242 13.89 7.71 -1.27
CA VAL A 242 13.41 7.43 -2.63
C VAL A 242 14.61 7.21 -3.58
N VAL A 243 15.66 8.03 -3.46
CA VAL A 243 16.87 7.92 -4.29
C VAL A 243 17.63 6.62 -4.01
N SER A 244 17.66 6.11 -2.78
CA SER A 244 18.31 4.84 -2.47
C SER A 244 17.68 3.65 -3.21
N VAL A 245 16.38 3.70 -3.50
CA VAL A 245 15.68 2.65 -4.26
C VAL A 245 16.05 2.67 -5.75
N LEU A 246 16.64 3.75 -6.29
CA LEU A 246 17.02 3.81 -7.70
C LEU A 246 18.10 2.81 -8.09
N VAL A 247 18.85 2.26 -7.14
CA VAL A 247 19.86 1.21 -7.41
C VAL A 247 19.38 -0.19 -7.04
N HIS A 248 18.09 -0.36 -6.70
CA HIS A 248 17.53 -1.65 -6.32
C HIS A 248 17.54 -2.65 -7.48
N SER A 249 17.81 -3.92 -7.17
CA SER A 249 17.76 -5.06 -8.09
C SER A 249 16.47 -5.10 -8.94
N SER A 250 15.29 -4.97 -8.32
CA SER A 250 13.98 -4.89 -8.97
C SER A 250 13.80 -3.65 -9.85
N SER A 251 13.48 -3.88 -11.13
CA SER A 251 13.09 -2.82 -12.07
C SER A 251 11.77 -2.15 -11.67
N ALA A 252 10.82 -2.88 -11.09
CA ALA A 252 9.54 -2.33 -10.66
C ALA A 252 9.71 -1.33 -9.52
N ALA A 253 10.58 -1.64 -8.55
CA ALA A 253 10.91 -0.72 -7.45
C ALA A 253 11.59 0.56 -7.97
N ARG A 254 12.58 0.42 -8.87
CA ARG A 254 13.27 1.55 -9.51
C ARG A 254 12.30 2.48 -10.27
N LEU A 255 11.37 1.92 -11.04
CA LEU A 255 10.36 2.70 -11.76
C LEU A 255 9.39 3.40 -10.81
N ALA A 256 8.99 2.75 -9.71
CA ALA A 256 8.15 3.38 -8.69
C ALA A 256 8.86 4.54 -7.99
N ALA A 257 10.16 4.43 -7.73
CA ALA A 257 10.98 5.50 -7.17
C ALA A 257 11.10 6.68 -8.13
N ALA A 258 11.38 6.43 -9.41
CA ALA A 258 11.41 7.46 -10.45
C ALA A 258 10.05 8.20 -10.56
N TRP A 259 8.93 7.46 -10.52
CA TRP A 259 7.60 8.05 -10.50
C TRP A 259 7.36 8.89 -9.24
N CYS A 260 7.80 8.43 -8.07
CA CYS A 260 7.70 9.18 -6.82
C CYS A 260 8.49 10.49 -6.88
N LEU A 261 9.72 10.49 -7.42
CA LEU A 261 10.51 11.72 -7.62
C LEU A 261 9.82 12.72 -8.56
N ARG A 262 9.16 12.24 -9.62
CA ARG A 262 8.33 13.09 -10.48
C ARG A 262 7.19 13.74 -9.71
N LEU A 263 6.50 13.01 -8.84
CA LEU A 263 5.43 13.59 -8.03
C LEU A 263 5.95 14.59 -7.00
N ILE A 264 7.08 14.29 -6.35
CA ILE A 264 7.76 15.21 -5.45
C ILE A 264 8.08 16.53 -6.14
N THR A 265 8.67 16.47 -7.34
CA THR A 265 9.06 17.67 -8.09
C THR A 265 7.90 18.38 -8.75
N THR A 266 6.77 17.71 -8.96
CA THR A 266 5.53 18.35 -9.40
C THR A 266 4.92 19.17 -8.26
N ALA A 267 4.87 18.63 -7.04
CA ALA A 267 4.35 19.33 -5.86
C ALA A 267 5.33 20.37 -5.28
N VAL A 268 6.64 20.10 -5.38
CA VAL A 268 7.73 20.95 -4.88
C VAL A 268 8.73 21.24 -6.01
N PRO A 269 8.40 22.18 -6.93
CA PRO A 269 9.23 22.47 -8.10
C PRO A 269 10.68 22.89 -7.80
N SER A 270 10.95 23.45 -6.61
CA SER A 270 12.29 23.83 -6.18
C SER A 270 13.27 22.65 -6.10
N GLN A 271 12.76 21.42 -5.98
CA GLN A 271 13.57 20.20 -5.95
C GLN A 271 13.94 19.67 -7.34
N LEU A 272 13.34 20.20 -8.43
CA LEU A 272 13.56 19.67 -9.77
C LEU A 272 15.02 19.78 -10.22
N THR A 273 15.60 20.98 -10.16
CA THR A 273 16.99 21.23 -10.60
C THR A 273 18.01 20.46 -9.74
N PRO A 274 17.96 20.52 -8.40
CA PRO A 274 18.88 19.74 -7.56
C PRO A 274 18.82 18.22 -7.83
N LEU A 275 17.61 17.68 -8.06
CA LEU A 275 17.45 16.26 -8.34
C LEU A 275 17.95 15.86 -9.73
N LEU A 276 17.77 16.71 -10.75
CA LEU A 276 18.33 16.49 -12.08
C LEU A 276 19.86 16.43 -12.04
N GLU A 277 20.50 17.42 -11.40
CA GLU A 277 21.96 17.47 -11.24
C GLU A 277 22.47 16.23 -10.49
N ARG A 278 21.87 15.94 -9.34
CA ARG A 278 22.23 14.76 -8.55
C ARG A 278 22.07 13.46 -9.32
N CYS A 279 20.98 13.29 -10.08
CA CYS A 279 20.78 12.06 -10.87
C CYS A 279 21.79 11.95 -12.01
N SER A 280 22.17 13.07 -12.64
CA SER A 280 23.21 13.11 -13.68
C SER A 280 24.57 12.70 -13.12
N ASP A 281 25.00 13.35 -12.03
CA ASP A 281 26.30 13.05 -11.39
C ASP A 281 26.40 11.60 -10.95
N ARG A 282 25.29 11.05 -10.41
CA ARG A 282 25.23 9.65 -9.96
C ARG A 282 25.21 8.65 -11.11
N LEU A 283 24.59 9.00 -12.24
CA LEU A 283 24.62 8.20 -13.45
C LEU A 283 26.06 8.08 -13.99
N ASP A 284 26.80 9.18 -14.02
CA ASP A 284 28.19 9.22 -14.46
C ASP A 284 29.12 8.45 -13.50
N ALA A 285 28.92 8.62 -12.18
CA ALA A 285 29.70 7.94 -11.16
C ALA A 285 29.47 6.42 -11.12
N LEU A 286 28.26 5.95 -11.43
CA LEU A 286 27.84 4.55 -11.31
C LEU A 286 27.65 3.85 -12.67
N LYS A 287 28.34 4.33 -13.71
CA LYS A 287 28.30 3.79 -15.09
C LYS A 287 28.71 2.33 -15.25
N SER A 288 29.24 1.69 -14.20
CA SER A 288 29.57 0.26 -14.18
C SER A 288 28.41 -0.62 -13.67
N SER A 289 27.41 -0.05 -13.00
CA SER A 289 26.25 -0.80 -12.49
C SER A 289 25.06 -0.67 -13.46
N PRO A 290 24.60 -1.77 -14.07
CA PRO A 290 23.42 -1.74 -14.93
C PRO A 290 22.15 -1.34 -14.15
N GLU A 291 22.08 -1.68 -12.86
CA GLU A 291 20.97 -1.31 -11.98
C GLU A 291 20.88 0.21 -11.82
N ALA A 292 22.02 0.84 -11.49
CA ALA A 292 22.13 2.29 -11.33
C ALA A 292 21.83 3.02 -12.64
N ILE A 293 22.37 2.54 -13.77
CA ILE A 293 22.11 3.15 -15.08
C ILE A 293 20.61 3.18 -15.36
N ALA A 294 19.93 2.04 -15.27
CA ALA A 294 18.50 1.98 -15.59
C ALA A 294 17.65 2.78 -14.58
N GLY A 295 18.01 2.80 -13.29
CA GLY A 295 17.30 3.56 -12.28
C GLY A 295 17.45 5.08 -12.42
N TYR A 296 18.68 5.58 -12.51
CA TYR A 296 18.93 7.02 -12.68
C TYR A 296 18.45 7.53 -14.05
N SER A 297 18.54 6.71 -15.11
CA SER A 297 17.96 7.07 -16.42
C SER A 297 16.43 7.19 -16.36
N ALA A 298 15.76 6.29 -15.63
CA ALA A 298 14.32 6.39 -15.40
C ALA A 298 13.97 7.63 -14.55
N ALA A 299 14.75 7.93 -13.52
CA ALA A 299 14.57 9.12 -12.68
C ALA A 299 14.72 10.41 -13.51
N LEU A 300 15.79 10.54 -14.29
CA LEU A 300 16.00 11.68 -15.20
C LEU A 300 14.84 11.82 -16.19
N SER A 301 14.39 10.72 -16.80
CA SER A 301 13.23 10.73 -17.70
C SER A 301 11.95 11.21 -17.00
N ALA A 302 11.73 10.77 -15.77
CA ALA A 302 10.56 11.14 -14.98
C ALA A 302 10.61 12.62 -14.53
N LEU A 303 11.78 13.11 -14.13
CA LEU A 303 12.04 14.50 -13.74
C LEU A 303 11.90 15.45 -14.93
N LEU A 304 12.48 15.12 -16.09
CA LEU A 304 12.25 15.85 -17.33
C LEU A 304 10.78 15.81 -17.75
N GLY A 305 10.07 14.71 -17.47
CA GLY A 305 8.63 14.60 -17.61
C GLY A 305 7.83 15.46 -16.64
N ALA A 306 8.42 15.93 -15.53
CA ALA A 306 7.81 16.85 -14.57
C ALA A 306 7.97 18.32 -14.99
N SER A 307 9.03 18.67 -15.73
CA SER A 307 9.33 20.05 -16.13
C SER A 307 8.24 20.70 -16.99
N ARG A 308 7.46 19.89 -17.74
CA ARG A 308 6.27 20.36 -18.48
C ARG A 308 5.14 20.85 -17.56
N SER A 309 5.13 20.37 -16.32
CA SER A 309 4.12 20.69 -15.31
C SER A 309 4.56 21.84 -14.41
N THR A 310 5.83 22.29 -14.51
CA THR A 310 6.34 23.42 -13.72
C THR A 310 6.28 24.71 -14.54
N PRO A 311 5.56 25.75 -14.10
CA PRO A 311 5.39 26.98 -14.88
C PRO A 311 6.71 27.76 -15.11
N LEU A 312 7.73 27.48 -14.30
CA LEU A 312 9.07 28.08 -14.41
C LEU A 312 10.04 27.29 -15.31
N GLY A 313 9.62 26.12 -15.82
CA GLY A 313 10.47 25.26 -16.66
C GLY A 313 11.78 24.84 -15.98
N ILE A 314 12.78 24.46 -16.79
CA ILE A 314 14.16 24.24 -16.34
C ILE A 314 14.92 25.56 -16.56
N PRO A 315 15.70 26.06 -15.57
CA PRO A 315 16.45 27.31 -15.73
C PRO A 315 17.31 27.31 -17.01
N GLN A 316 17.14 28.33 -17.86
CA GLN A 316 17.76 28.43 -19.19
C GLN A 316 19.31 28.41 -19.17
N ASN A 317 19.93 28.68 -18.03
CA ASN A 317 21.40 28.74 -17.89
C ASN A 317 22.09 27.37 -18.05
N ARG A 318 21.35 26.27 -18.22
CA ARG A 318 21.90 24.91 -18.30
C ARG A 318 21.33 24.07 -19.46
N GLY A 319 20.73 24.71 -20.47
CA GLY A 319 20.25 24.06 -21.69
C GLY A 319 21.28 23.91 -22.81
N LYS A 320 22.58 24.00 -22.50
CA LYS A 320 23.70 23.81 -23.44
C LYS A 320 24.52 22.61 -23.03
#